data_AF-A0A831KP71-F1
#
_entry.id   AF-A0A831KP71-F1
#
_cell.length_a   1.000
_cell.length_b   1.000
_cell.length_c   1.000
_cell.angle_alpha   90.00
_cell.angle_beta   90.00
_cell.angle_gamma   90.00
#
_symmetry.space_group_name_H-M   'P 1'
#
loop_
_entity.id
_entity.type
_entity.pdbx_description
1 polymer ?
#
loop_
_entity_poly.entity_id
_entity_poly.type
_entity_poly.pdbx_seq_one_letter_code
_entity_poly.pdbx_strand_id
1 'polypeptide(L)'
;MKTSEPINKTSRSKDHVLDHIAITVKAHMLLKQLLKENPILDEIMRNARNTTEALVGVRNWVDRELRNNPDAYAFYRREARGREAFEKLTWRDFAAIRILDYIDNAGREFDDLNLRGEKAVSNPVKLIWLAVTHGTGGAKPSFFQDMLQLFRQFSGRYTREMPDREQVEAWMERWSTGLDPRIVKLREENRDRIIQILIRHMDAGTLKSQRFAFAPDMSPDQKYLQMLEWWK
;
A
#
# COMPACT_ATOMS: atom_id res chain seq x y z
N MET A 1 18.54 -5.75 -54.73
CA MET A 1 17.92 -6.82 -53.91
C MET A 1 17.97 -6.38 -52.46
N LYS A 2 16.82 -6.04 -51.87
CA LYS A 2 16.71 -5.66 -50.46
C LYS A 2 16.83 -6.93 -49.62
N THR A 3 17.89 -7.03 -48.82
CA THR A 3 18.03 -8.01 -47.75
C THR A 3 17.04 -7.68 -46.65
N SER A 4 16.10 -8.59 -46.41
CA SER A 4 15.12 -8.54 -45.34
C SER A 4 15.79 -8.76 -43.98
N GLU A 5 15.75 -7.74 -43.12
CA GLU A 5 16.05 -7.90 -41.69
C GLU A 5 15.00 -8.78 -41.01
N PRO A 6 15.38 -9.59 -40.01
CA PRO A 6 14.42 -10.41 -39.28
C PRO A 6 13.56 -9.52 -38.37
N ILE A 7 12.26 -9.72 -38.48
CA ILE A 7 11.21 -9.09 -37.67
C ILE A 7 11.53 -9.30 -36.18
N ASN A 8 11.79 -8.19 -35.51
CA ASN A 8 12.01 -8.11 -34.07
C ASN A 8 10.80 -8.73 -33.34
N LYS A 9 11.02 -9.85 -32.64
CA LYS A 9 10.00 -10.50 -31.81
C LYS A 9 9.61 -9.52 -30.69
N THR A 10 8.45 -8.91 -30.87
CA THR A 10 7.78 -8.06 -29.89
C THR A 10 7.80 -8.72 -28.52
N SER A 11 8.40 -8.03 -27.55
CA SER A 11 8.29 -8.34 -26.13
C SER A 11 6.81 -8.37 -25.74
N ARG A 12 6.21 -9.55 -25.64
CA ARG A 12 4.94 -9.71 -24.90
C ARG A 12 5.22 -9.22 -23.49
N SER A 13 4.60 -8.11 -23.07
CA SER A 13 4.75 -7.61 -21.71
C SER A 13 4.40 -8.74 -20.73
N LYS A 14 5.20 -8.89 -19.67
CA LYS A 14 5.01 -9.90 -18.62
C LYS A 14 3.59 -9.85 -18.02
N ASP A 15 2.89 -8.74 -18.14
CA ASP A 15 1.52 -8.53 -17.63
C ASP A 15 0.50 -9.53 -18.17
N HIS A 16 0.63 -9.96 -19.43
CA HIS A 16 -0.28 -10.95 -20.00
C HIS A 16 -0.09 -12.37 -19.42
N VAL A 17 1.06 -12.65 -18.80
CA VAL A 17 1.33 -13.98 -18.22
C VAL A 17 0.47 -14.21 -16.98
N LEU A 18 0.28 -13.17 -16.16
CA LEU A 18 -0.50 -13.26 -14.92
C LEU A 18 -2.01 -13.43 -15.19
N ASP A 19 -2.50 -12.86 -16.29
CA ASP A 19 -3.91 -12.95 -16.69
C ASP A 19 -4.40 -14.39 -16.84
N HIS A 20 -3.50 -15.32 -17.19
CA HIS A 20 -3.81 -16.73 -17.41
C HIS A 20 -3.64 -17.61 -16.16
N ILE A 21 -3.12 -17.05 -15.06
CA ILE A 21 -2.91 -17.81 -13.82
C ILE A 21 -4.25 -17.97 -13.10
N ALA A 22 -4.62 -19.22 -12.81
CA ALA A 22 -5.80 -19.54 -12.02
C ALA A 22 -5.70 -18.99 -10.59
N ILE A 23 -6.80 -18.45 -10.07
CA ILE A 23 -6.83 -17.98 -8.68
C ILE A 23 -7.07 -19.16 -7.72
N THR A 24 -6.62 -19.01 -6.47
CA THR A 24 -6.75 -20.08 -5.45
C THR A 24 -8.21 -20.29 -5.00
N VAL A 25 -8.49 -21.40 -4.31
CA VAL A 25 -9.82 -21.68 -3.74
C VAL A 25 -10.26 -20.58 -2.76
N LYS A 26 -9.34 -20.12 -1.89
CA LYS A 26 -9.62 -19.02 -0.94
C LYS A 26 -9.98 -17.72 -1.67
N ALA A 27 -9.28 -17.43 -2.77
CA ALA A 27 -9.59 -16.27 -3.61
C ALA A 27 -11.00 -16.39 -4.25
N HIS A 28 -11.36 -17.57 -4.77
CA HIS A 28 -12.71 -17.83 -5.28
C HIS A 28 -13.81 -17.64 -4.22
N MET A 29 -13.57 -18.09 -2.98
CA MET A 29 -14.53 -17.90 -1.88
C MET A 29 -14.77 -16.42 -1.58
N LEU A 30 -13.69 -15.62 -1.50
CA LEU A 30 -13.78 -14.18 -1.28
C LEU A 30 -14.45 -13.46 -2.46
N LEU A 31 -14.15 -13.87 -3.70
CA LEU A 31 -14.83 -13.34 -4.88
C LEU A 31 -16.33 -13.61 -4.84
N LYS A 32 -16.75 -14.86 -4.56
CA LYS A 32 -18.17 -15.21 -4.42
C LYS A 32 -18.86 -14.35 -3.36
N GLN A 33 -18.18 -14.09 -2.24
CA GLN A 33 -18.69 -13.22 -1.20
C GLN A 33 -18.82 -11.76 -1.68
N LEU A 34 -17.79 -11.22 -2.33
CA LEU A 34 -17.81 -9.88 -2.92
C LEU A 34 -19.01 -9.69 -3.86
N LEU A 35 -19.25 -10.63 -4.78
CA LEU A 35 -20.35 -10.56 -5.73
C LEU A 35 -21.72 -10.73 -5.07
N LYS A 36 -21.84 -11.66 -4.11
CA LYS A 36 -23.08 -11.86 -3.33
C LYS A 36 -23.47 -10.60 -2.56
N GLU A 37 -22.48 -9.89 -2.00
CA GLU A 37 -22.72 -8.65 -1.24
C GLU A 37 -22.97 -7.44 -2.14
N ASN A 38 -22.61 -7.51 -3.43
CA ASN A 38 -22.71 -6.42 -4.40
C ASN A 38 -23.36 -6.90 -5.72
N PRO A 39 -24.70 -7.07 -5.76
CA PRO A 39 -25.40 -7.60 -6.94
C PRO A 39 -25.18 -6.79 -8.22
N ILE A 40 -25.07 -5.45 -8.12
CA ILE A 40 -24.78 -4.58 -9.27
C ILE A 40 -23.39 -4.87 -9.85
N LEU A 41 -22.40 -5.13 -8.98
CA LEU A 41 -21.06 -5.54 -9.44
C LEU A 41 -21.11 -6.90 -10.14
N ASP A 42 -21.84 -7.87 -9.58
CA ASP A 42 -22.02 -9.18 -10.21
C ASP A 42 -22.66 -9.08 -11.60
N GLU A 43 -23.71 -8.26 -11.73
CA GLU A 43 -24.36 -7.99 -13.02
C GLU A 43 -23.39 -7.38 -14.03
N ILE A 44 -22.64 -6.34 -13.64
CA ILE A 44 -21.65 -5.70 -14.51
C ILE A 44 -20.60 -6.72 -14.97
N MET A 45 -20.04 -7.50 -14.04
CA MET A 45 -18.97 -8.45 -14.35
C MET A 45 -19.44 -9.57 -15.28
N ARG A 46 -20.66 -10.08 -15.09
CA ARG A 46 -21.21 -11.18 -15.91
C ARG A 46 -21.64 -10.73 -17.31
N ASN A 47 -22.13 -9.50 -17.45
CA ASN A 47 -22.64 -8.98 -18.71
C ASN A 47 -21.55 -8.35 -19.59
N ALA A 48 -20.42 -7.94 -18.99
CA ALA A 48 -19.31 -7.37 -19.73
C ALA A 48 -18.61 -8.41 -20.62
N ARG A 49 -18.51 -8.12 -21.92
CA ARG A 49 -17.86 -8.99 -22.92
C ARG A 49 -16.34 -8.89 -22.90
N ASN A 50 -15.81 -7.80 -22.34
CA ASN A 50 -14.39 -7.52 -22.26
C ASN A 50 -14.09 -6.63 -21.04
N THR A 51 -12.80 -6.47 -20.74
CA THR A 51 -12.32 -5.65 -19.63
C THR A 51 -12.77 -4.19 -19.72
N THR A 52 -12.85 -3.62 -20.92
CA THR A 52 -13.25 -2.23 -21.12
C THR A 52 -14.72 -2.03 -20.74
N GLU A 53 -15.61 -2.92 -21.15
CA GLU A 53 -17.02 -2.88 -20.77
C GLU A 53 -17.20 -3.03 -19.26
N ALA A 54 -16.45 -3.93 -18.61
CA ALA A 54 -16.49 -4.08 -17.16
C ALA A 54 -16.06 -2.80 -16.45
N LEU A 55 -14.96 -2.17 -16.91
CA LEU A 55 -14.44 -0.92 -16.37
C LEU A 55 -15.44 0.23 -16.54
N VAL A 56 -16.03 0.38 -17.74
CA VAL A 56 -17.04 1.41 -18.02
C VAL A 56 -18.30 1.17 -17.18
N GLY A 57 -18.74 -0.08 -17.03
CA GLY A 57 -19.89 -0.43 -16.21
C GLY A 57 -19.71 -0.03 -14.75
N VAL A 58 -18.56 -0.38 -14.14
CA VAL A 58 -18.26 0.01 -12.76
C VAL A 58 -18.12 1.54 -12.65
N ARG A 59 -17.44 2.19 -13.60
CA ARG A 59 -17.30 3.66 -13.61
C ARG A 59 -18.67 4.34 -13.60
N ASN A 60 -19.55 3.98 -14.52
CA ASN A 60 -20.87 4.60 -14.64
C ASN A 60 -21.72 4.39 -13.39
N TRP A 61 -21.64 3.20 -12.79
CA TRP A 61 -22.31 2.94 -11.53
C TRP A 61 -21.78 3.84 -10.40
N VAL A 62 -20.47 3.86 -10.18
CA VAL A 62 -19.88 4.62 -9.06
C VAL A 62 -20.02 6.13 -9.28
N ASP A 63 -19.86 6.63 -10.51
CA ASP A 63 -20.07 8.04 -10.86
C ASP A 63 -21.50 8.47 -10.55
N ARG A 64 -22.50 7.65 -10.88
CA ARG A 64 -23.91 7.92 -10.55
C ARG A 64 -24.14 7.99 -9.04
N GLU A 65 -23.58 7.05 -8.27
CA GLU A 65 -23.71 7.06 -6.82
C GLU A 65 -23.01 8.28 -6.18
N LEU A 66 -21.82 8.64 -6.67
CA LEU A 66 -21.04 9.76 -6.14
C LEU A 66 -21.71 11.11 -6.40
N ARG A 67 -22.41 11.27 -7.53
CA ARG A 67 -23.18 12.50 -7.84
C ARG A 67 -24.29 12.80 -6.84
N ASN A 68 -24.73 11.83 -6.06
CA ASN A 68 -25.70 12.06 -4.99
C ASN A 68 -25.11 12.93 -3.85
N ASN A 69 -23.78 13.04 -3.77
CA ASN A 69 -23.08 13.98 -2.89
C ASN A 69 -22.27 15.00 -3.73
N PRO A 70 -22.79 16.23 -3.95
CA PRO A 70 -22.12 17.24 -4.76
C PRO A 70 -20.72 17.63 -4.27
N ASP A 71 -20.51 17.69 -2.95
CA ASP A 71 -19.20 18.02 -2.37
C ASP A 71 -18.16 16.94 -2.70
N ALA A 72 -18.55 15.67 -2.60
CA ALA A 72 -17.69 14.54 -2.93
C ALA A 72 -17.40 14.46 -4.44
N TYR A 73 -18.40 14.75 -5.27
CA TYR A 73 -18.23 14.80 -6.72
C TYR A 73 -17.25 15.92 -7.14
N ALA A 74 -17.41 17.12 -6.58
CA ALA A 74 -16.51 18.25 -6.81
C ALA A 74 -15.09 17.98 -6.31
N PHE A 75 -14.95 17.27 -5.18
CA PHE A 75 -13.66 16.86 -4.65
C PHE A 75 -12.94 15.88 -5.61
N TYR A 76 -13.63 14.84 -6.09
CA TYR A 76 -13.10 13.89 -7.07
C TYR A 76 -12.64 14.59 -8.35
N ARG A 77 -13.48 15.49 -8.87
CA ARG A 77 -13.19 16.33 -10.05
C ARG A 77 -12.06 17.33 -9.85
N ARG A 78 -11.52 17.45 -8.64
CA ARG A 78 -10.49 18.44 -8.22
C ARG A 78 -10.95 19.89 -8.37
N GLU A 79 -12.26 20.11 -8.35
CA GLU A 79 -12.92 21.42 -8.38
C GLU A 79 -12.96 22.03 -6.96
N ALA A 80 -13.18 21.20 -5.94
CA ALA A 80 -12.99 21.53 -4.53
C ALA A 80 -11.70 20.87 -4.00
N ARG A 81 -10.90 21.61 -3.21
CA ARG A 81 -9.61 21.13 -2.68
C ARG A 81 -9.37 21.61 -1.24
N GLY A 82 -8.42 20.96 -0.57
CA GLY A 82 -8.01 21.33 0.78
C GLY A 82 -8.79 20.62 1.88
N ARG A 83 -8.47 20.97 3.13
CA ARG A 83 -9.02 20.34 4.33
C ARG A 83 -10.53 20.49 4.42
N GLU A 84 -11.06 21.69 4.16
CA GLU A 84 -12.49 21.95 4.27
C GLU A 84 -13.32 21.06 3.32
N ALA A 85 -12.89 20.90 2.08
CA ALA A 85 -13.56 20.02 1.13
C ALA A 85 -13.44 18.54 1.53
N PHE A 86 -12.29 18.15 2.08
CA PHE A 86 -12.06 16.78 2.56
C PHE A 86 -12.94 16.42 3.77
N GLU A 87 -13.16 17.35 4.69
CA GLU A 87 -13.97 17.13 5.91
C GLU A 87 -15.47 16.96 5.60
N LYS A 88 -15.93 17.39 4.43
CA LYS A 88 -17.32 17.17 3.95
C LYS A 88 -17.56 15.77 3.41
N LEU A 89 -16.51 14.97 3.22
CA LEU A 89 -16.61 13.62 2.66
C LEU A 89 -17.09 12.60 3.70
N THR A 90 -18.05 11.77 3.31
CA THR A 90 -18.50 10.66 4.13
C THR A 90 -17.61 9.43 3.99
N TRP A 91 -17.79 8.46 4.87
CA TRP A 91 -17.08 7.17 4.78
C TRP A 91 -17.31 6.45 3.46
N ARG A 92 -18.51 6.57 2.88
CA ARG A 92 -18.86 5.96 1.59
C ARG A 92 -18.21 6.69 0.42
N ASP A 93 -18.10 8.01 0.51
CA ASP A 93 -17.48 8.84 -0.53
C ASP A 93 -16.01 8.49 -0.72
N PHE A 94 -15.27 8.22 0.36
CA PHE A 94 -13.88 7.77 0.26
C PHE A 94 -13.73 6.49 -0.58
N ALA A 95 -14.64 5.53 -0.43
CA ALA A 95 -14.61 4.31 -1.25
C ALA A 95 -15.00 4.59 -2.70
N ALA A 96 -16.03 5.40 -2.94
CA ALA A 96 -16.44 5.77 -4.29
C ALA A 96 -15.29 6.46 -5.04
N ILE A 97 -14.67 7.47 -4.43
CA ILE A 97 -13.51 8.19 -4.96
C ILE A 97 -12.35 7.21 -5.21
N ARG A 98 -12.06 6.30 -4.26
CA ARG A 98 -10.98 5.30 -4.43
C ARG A 98 -11.24 4.35 -5.59
N ILE A 99 -12.47 3.89 -5.78
CA ILE A 99 -12.82 3.03 -6.92
C ILE A 99 -12.62 3.79 -8.23
N LEU A 100 -13.09 5.04 -8.31
CA LEU A 100 -12.88 5.87 -9.49
C LEU A 100 -11.39 6.17 -9.76
N ASP A 101 -10.59 6.41 -8.71
CA ASP A 101 -9.13 6.56 -8.82
C ASP A 101 -8.48 5.31 -9.41
N TYR A 102 -8.90 4.10 -8.98
CA TYR A 102 -8.39 2.86 -9.58
C TYR A 102 -8.75 2.72 -11.06
N ILE A 103 -9.92 3.20 -11.46
CA ILE A 103 -10.39 3.16 -12.84
C ILE A 103 -9.65 4.22 -13.69
N ASP A 104 -9.46 5.43 -13.18
CA ASP A 104 -8.72 6.52 -13.83
C ASP A 104 -7.24 6.18 -14.07
N ASN A 105 -6.67 5.40 -13.16
CA ASN A 105 -5.27 5.00 -13.22
C ASN A 105 -5.07 3.56 -13.72
N ALA A 106 -6.14 2.92 -14.21
CA ALA A 106 -6.09 1.54 -14.69
C ALA A 106 -5.12 1.42 -15.87
N GLY A 107 -4.19 0.47 -15.76
CA GLY A 107 -3.20 0.22 -16.82
C GLY A 107 -2.01 1.18 -16.82
N ARG A 108 -1.90 2.09 -15.85
CA ARG A 108 -0.66 2.86 -15.65
C ARG A 108 0.44 1.94 -15.12
N GLU A 109 1.63 2.09 -15.68
CA GLU A 109 2.82 1.36 -15.28
C GLU A 109 3.71 2.22 -14.38
N PHE A 110 4.24 1.62 -13.32
CA PHE A 110 5.18 2.27 -12.41
C PHE A 110 6.37 1.35 -12.14
N ASP A 111 7.56 1.92 -11.95
CA ASP A 111 8.72 1.15 -11.50
C ASP A 111 8.57 0.82 -10.02
N ASP A 112 8.43 -0.47 -9.70
CA ASP A 112 8.33 -0.92 -8.31
C ASP A 112 9.71 -1.32 -7.78
N LEU A 113 10.27 -0.46 -6.93
CA LEU A 113 11.57 -0.69 -6.29
C LEU A 113 11.57 -1.92 -5.36
N ASN A 114 10.42 -2.31 -4.81
CA ASN A 114 10.29 -3.54 -4.01
C ASN A 114 10.41 -4.80 -4.88
N LEU A 115 10.07 -4.68 -6.16
CA LEU A 115 10.22 -5.74 -7.17
C LEU A 115 11.48 -5.54 -8.01
N ARG A 116 12.52 -4.92 -7.43
CA ARG A 116 13.82 -4.70 -8.10
C ARG A 116 13.70 -3.90 -9.40
N GLY A 117 12.75 -2.96 -9.46
CA GLY A 117 12.51 -2.11 -10.61
C GLY A 117 11.68 -2.77 -11.71
N GLU A 118 10.98 -3.88 -11.44
CA GLU A 118 9.99 -4.39 -12.38
C GLU A 118 8.82 -3.42 -12.53
N LYS A 119 8.26 -3.33 -13.74
CA LYS A 119 7.05 -2.56 -14.02
C LYS A 119 5.87 -3.24 -13.32
N ALA A 120 5.19 -2.49 -12.46
CA ALA A 120 3.94 -2.89 -11.84
C ALA A 120 2.77 -2.19 -12.53
N VAL A 121 1.77 -2.99 -12.93
CA VAL A 121 0.51 -2.49 -13.51
C VAL A 121 -0.63 -2.85 -12.59
N SER A 122 -1.40 -1.84 -12.17
CA SER A 122 -2.60 -2.05 -11.36
C SER A 122 -3.85 -1.90 -12.21
N ASN A 123 -4.70 -2.93 -12.23
CA ASN A 123 -6.02 -2.87 -12.83
C ASN A 123 -7.03 -3.73 -12.05
N PRO A 124 -7.54 -3.22 -10.90
CA PRO A 124 -8.40 -4.01 -10.02
C PRO A 124 -9.68 -4.51 -10.69
N VAL A 125 -10.33 -3.69 -11.53
CA VAL A 125 -11.56 -4.09 -12.22
C VAL A 125 -11.31 -5.20 -13.23
N LYS A 126 -10.19 -5.14 -13.99
CA LYS A 126 -9.75 -6.23 -14.86
C LYS A 126 -9.57 -7.54 -14.09
N LEU A 127 -8.89 -7.49 -12.95
CA LEU A 127 -8.63 -8.68 -12.13
C LEU A 127 -9.91 -9.32 -11.62
N ILE A 128 -10.90 -8.52 -11.21
CA ILE A 128 -12.22 -9.03 -10.83
C ILE A 128 -12.91 -9.67 -12.04
N TRP A 129 -12.94 -8.98 -13.19
CA TRP A 129 -13.58 -9.49 -14.40
C TRP A 129 -12.95 -10.81 -14.88
N LEU A 130 -11.62 -10.90 -14.95
CA LEU A 130 -10.92 -12.14 -15.31
C LEU A 130 -11.26 -13.28 -14.35
N ALA A 131 -11.32 -12.98 -13.05
CA ALA A 131 -11.65 -13.96 -12.04
C ALA A 131 -13.10 -14.45 -12.12
N VAL A 132 -14.05 -13.57 -12.46
CA VAL A 132 -15.47 -13.94 -12.68
C VAL A 132 -15.65 -14.77 -13.94
N THR A 133 -15.04 -14.34 -15.05
CA THR A 133 -15.29 -14.92 -16.37
C THR A 133 -14.48 -16.19 -16.62
N HIS A 134 -13.26 -16.26 -16.09
CA HIS A 134 -12.31 -17.33 -16.41
C HIS A 134 -11.74 -18.04 -15.18
N GLY A 135 -11.96 -17.53 -13.96
CA GLY A 135 -11.29 -18.04 -12.76
C GLY A 135 -9.78 -17.76 -12.76
N THR A 136 -9.32 -16.80 -13.57
CA THR A 136 -7.90 -16.44 -13.74
C THR A 136 -7.62 -14.98 -13.35
N GLY A 137 -6.42 -14.48 -13.67
CA GLY A 137 -5.95 -13.14 -13.30
C GLY A 137 -4.83 -13.14 -12.26
N GLY A 138 -4.50 -14.30 -11.68
CA GLY A 138 -3.38 -14.46 -10.74
C GLY A 138 -3.52 -13.69 -9.42
N ALA A 139 -4.67 -13.04 -9.17
CA ALA A 139 -4.90 -12.23 -7.99
C ALA A 139 -4.90 -13.09 -6.70
N LYS A 140 -4.17 -12.63 -5.69
CA LYS A 140 -4.04 -13.31 -4.40
C LYS A 140 -5.29 -13.10 -3.53
N PRO A 141 -5.56 -13.96 -2.53
CA PRO A 141 -6.69 -13.76 -1.61
C PRO A 141 -6.73 -12.39 -0.93
N SER A 142 -5.58 -11.78 -0.62
CA SER A 142 -5.51 -10.44 -0.04
C SER A 142 -6.15 -9.38 -0.94
N PHE A 143 -5.93 -9.46 -2.26
CA PHE A 143 -6.57 -8.55 -3.20
C PHE A 143 -8.11 -8.62 -3.11
N PHE A 144 -8.68 -9.82 -3.10
CA PHE A 144 -10.13 -9.98 -3.00
C PHE A 144 -10.67 -9.57 -1.62
N GLN A 145 -9.89 -9.75 -0.55
CA GLN A 145 -10.22 -9.24 0.78
C GLN A 145 -10.30 -7.71 0.77
N ASP A 146 -9.33 -7.04 0.15
CA ASP A 146 -9.29 -5.59 0.05
C ASP A 146 -10.46 -5.06 -0.79
N MET A 147 -10.76 -5.70 -1.93
CA MET A 147 -11.92 -5.36 -2.75
C MET A 147 -13.23 -5.58 -1.98
N LEU A 148 -13.36 -6.69 -1.25
CA LEU A 148 -14.52 -6.94 -0.40
C LEU A 148 -14.74 -5.84 0.63
N GLN A 149 -13.70 -5.41 1.36
CA GLN A 149 -13.85 -4.33 2.33
C GLN A 149 -14.14 -2.99 1.67
N LEU A 150 -13.50 -2.69 0.53
CA LEU A 150 -13.75 -1.46 -0.23
C LEU A 150 -15.20 -1.38 -0.73
N PHE A 151 -15.74 -2.46 -1.28
CA PHE A 151 -17.14 -2.49 -1.73
C PHE A 151 -18.14 -2.51 -0.57
N ARG A 152 -17.78 -3.06 0.60
CA ARG A 152 -18.57 -2.89 1.82
C ARG A 152 -18.60 -1.45 2.30
N GLN A 153 -17.47 -0.74 2.24
CA GLN A 153 -17.41 0.68 2.54
C GLN A 153 -18.29 1.47 1.57
N PHE A 154 -18.18 1.20 0.27
CA PHE A 154 -18.97 1.87 -0.78
C PHE A 154 -20.49 1.63 -0.61
N SER A 155 -20.90 0.38 -0.36
CA SER A 155 -22.29 0.01 -0.12
C SER A 155 -22.83 0.46 1.25
N GLY A 156 -21.98 0.98 2.14
CA GLY A 156 -22.36 1.38 3.49
C GLY A 156 -22.49 0.22 4.49
N ARG A 157 -22.15 -1.02 4.09
CA ARG A 157 -22.13 -2.19 4.98
C ARG A 157 -20.99 -2.15 5.99
N TYR A 158 -19.88 -1.51 5.63
CA TYR A 158 -18.77 -1.28 6.55
C TYR A 158 -18.81 0.15 7.05
N THR A 159 -19.17 0.32 8.32
CA THR A 159 -19.22 1.60 9.00
C THR A 159 -17.88 1.92 9.64
N ARG A 160 -17.53 3.21 9.67
CA ARG A 160 -16.34 3.68 10.38
C ARG A 160 -16.68 3.84 11.86
N GLU A 161 -16.07 3.00 12.68
CA GLU A 161 -16.06 3.17 14.13
C GLU A 161 -14.79 3.92 14.50
N MET A 162 -14.94 5.18 14.93
CA MET A 162 -13.82 5.93 15.49
C MET A 162 -13.70 5.52 16.95
N PRO A 163 -12.49 5.16 17.41
CA PRO A 163 -12.30 4.89 18.82
C PRO A 163 -12.56 6.17 19.61
N ASP A 164 -13.23 6.03 20.74
CA ASP A 164 -13.34 7.13 21.69
C ASP A 164 -12.00 7.35 22.41
N ARG A 165 -11.95 8.42 23.18
CA ARG A 165 -10.75 8.81 23.92
C ARG A 165 -10.32 7.72 24.91
N GLU A 166 -11.27 7.13 25.63
CA GLU A 166 -11.00 6.11 26.64
C GLU A 166 -10.40 4.85 26.01
N GLN A 167 -10.92 4.44 24.85
CA GLN A 167 -10.38 3.33 24.08
C GLN A 167 -8.96 3.61 23.58
N VAL A 168 -8.68 4.83 23.13
CA VAL A 168 -7.33 5.25 22.73
C VAL A 168 -6.39 5.22 23.94
N GLU A 169 -6.80 5.76 25.08
CA GLU A 169 -6.01 5.78 26.31
C GLU A 169 -5.73 4.34 26.80
N ALA A 170 -6.72 3.45 26.78
CA ALA A 170 -6.54 2.04 27.11
C ALA A 170 -5.60 1.31 26.14
N TRP A 171 -5.58 1.67 24.85
CA TRP A 171 -4.57 1.14 23.93
C TRP A 171 -3.17 1.67 24.23
N MET A 172 -3.05 2.95 24.62
CA MET A 172 -1.77 3.54 25.03
C MET A 172 -1.23 2.86 26.29
N GLU A 173 -2.07 2.56 27.27
CA GLU A 173 -1.66 1.88 28.52
C GLU A 173 -1.18 0.44 28.29
N ARG A 174 -1.70 -0.26 27.27
CA ARG A 174 -1.30 -1.64 26.96
C ARG A 174 0.14 -1.79 26.50
N TRP A 175 0.75 -0.71 26.02
CA TRP A 175 2.10 -0.73 25.47
C TRP A 175 3.00 0.20 26.26
N SER A 176 4.17 -0.29 26.64
CA SER A 176 5.22 0.55 27.24
C SER A 176 5.53 1.70 26.30
N THR A 177 5.58 2.92 26.83
CA THR A 177 5.77 4.16 26.06
C THR A 177 7.17 4.25 25.42
N GLY A 178 8.01 3.22 25.64
CA GLY A 178 9.43 3.24 25.35
C GLY A 178 10.24 4.15 26.28
N LEU A 179 9.55 4.86 27.20
CA LEU A 179 10.11 5.72 28.24
C LEU A 179 9.99 5.09 29.63
N ASP A 180 9.42 3.89 29.74
CA ASP A 180 9.42 3.15 31.00
C ASP A 180 10.84 3.04 31.54
N PRO A 181 11.07 3.24 32.86
CA PRO A 181 12.41 3.26 33.43
C PRO A 181 13.25 2.03 33.07
N ARG A 182 12.60 0.86 32.96
CA ARG A 182 13.24 -0.39 32.50
C ARG A 182 13.73 -0.31 31.06
N ILE A 183 12.92 0.26 30.14
CA ILE A 183 13.28 0.38 28.73
C ILE A 183 14.36 1.44 28.54
N VAL A 184 14.28 2.55 29.28
CA VAL A 184 15.33 3.58 29.31
C VAL A 184 16.66 2.96 29.74
N LYS A 185 16.67 2.22 30.86
CA LYS A 185 17.86 1.53 31.34
C LYS A 185 18.40 0.51 30.33
N LEU A 186 17.52 -0.29 29.72
CA LEU A 186 17.92 -1.24 28.66
C LEU A 186 18.53 -0.52 27.45
N ARG A 187 18.05 0.69 27.11
CA ARG A 187 18.61 1.51 26.03
C ARG A 187 19.97 2.09 26.41
N GLU A 188 20.15 2.53 27.65
CA GLU A 188 21.45 2.98 28.18
C GLU A 188 22.48 1.84 28.16
N GLU A 189 22.12 0.66 28.67
CA GLU A 189 22.97 -0.53 28.61
C GLU A 189 23.35 -0.92 27.17
N ASN A 190 22.37 -0.86 26.25
CA ASN A 190 22.63 -1.12 24.83
C ASN A 190 23.50 -0.04 24.18
N ARG A 191 23.29 1.24 24.50
CA ARG A 191 24.13 2.35 24.03
C ARG A 191 25.56 2.12 24.50
N ASP A 192 25.76 1.87 25.78
CA ASP A 192 27.09 1.71 26.37
C ASP A 192 27.81 0.50 25.74
N ARG A 193 27.08 -0.61 25.50
CA ARG A 193 27.59 -1.76 24.75
C ARG A 193 28.00 -1.41 23.31
N ILE A 194 27.18 -0.64 22.59
CA ILE A 194 27.46 -0.21 21.21
C ILE A 194 28.68 0.72 21.18
N ILE A 195 28.78 1.67 22.11
CA ILE A 195 29.93 2.57 22.24
C ILE A 195 31.22 1.76 22.41
N GLN A 196 31.23 0.77 23.29
CA GLN A 196 32.40 -0.09 23.51
C GLN A 196 32.77 -0.92 22.26
N ILE A 197 31.79 -1.33 21.45
CA ILE A 197 32.04 -1.99 20.17
C ILE A 197 32.69 -1.00 19.17
N LEU A 198 32.14 0.21 19.06
CA LEU A 198 32.64 1.24 18.16
C LEU A 198 34.06 1.68 18.50
N ILE A 199 34.37 1.90 19.78
CA ILE A 199 35.74 2.23 20.23
C ILE A 199 36.73 1.15 19.77
N ARG A 200 36.41 -0.13 20.01
CA ARG A 200 37.28 -1.24 19.57
C ARG A 200 37.49 -1.26 18.06
N HIS A 201 36.44 -0.99 17.28
CA HIS A 201 36.57 -0.96 15.82
C HIS A 201 37.38 0.22 15.29
N MET A 202 37.26 1.38 15.94
CA MET A 202 38.05 2.58 15.63
C MET A 202 39.51 2.40 16.01
N ASP A 203 39.79 1.84 17.18
CA ASP A 203 41.16 1.55 17.64
C ASP A 203 41.84 0.48 16.79
N ALA A 204 41.09 -0.53 16.33
CA ALA A 204 41.59 -1.52 15.38
C ALA A 204 41.75 -0.98 13.94
N GLY A 205 41.32 0.27 13.67
CA GLY A 205 41.38 0.89 12.35
C GLY A 205 40.41 0.29 11.31
N THR A 206 39.52 -0.61 11.74
CA THR A 206 38.48 -1.24 10.90
C THR A 206 37.31 -0.30 10.60
N LEU A 207 37.10 0.71 11.45
CA LEU A 207 36.15 1.78 11.24
C LEU A 207 36.91 3.11 11.18
N LYS A 208 36.85 3.78 10.02
CA LYS A 208 37.46 5.09 9.81
C LYS A 208 36.39 6.12 9.49
N SER A 209 36.46 7.26 10.16
CA SER A 209 35.59 8.41 9.91
C SER A 209 36.44 9.65 9.75
N GLN A 210 36.06 10.53 8.83
CA GLN A 210 36.71 11.84 8.67
C GLN A 210 36.29 12.82 9.77
N ARG A 211 35.12 12.61 10.39
CA ARG A 211 34.53 13.51 11.38
C ARG A 211 34.77 13.07 12.82
N PHE A 212 34.90 11.77 13.05
CA PHE A 212 35.00 11.18 14.38
C PHE A 212 36.29 10.36 14.47
N ALA A 213 37.28 10.91 15.18
CA ALA A 213 38.57 10.28 15.40
C ALA A 213 39.05 10.59 16.82
N PHE A 214 39.61 9.59 17.50
CA PHE A 214 40.22 9.79 18.82
C PHE A 214 41.60 10.42 18.67
N ALA A 215 41.99 11.23 19.66
CA ALA A 215 43.36 11.69 19.75
C ALA A 215 44.31 10.51 20.11
N PRO A 216 45.59 10.53 19.69
CA PRO A 216 46.50 9.39 19.80
C PRO A 216 46.77 8.90 21.23
N ASP A 217 46.55 9.76 22.23
CA ASP A 217 46.90 9.58 23.63
C ASP A 217 45.68 9.45 24.56
N MET A 218 44.47 9.31 24.00
CA MET A 218 43.27 9.14 24.80
C MET A 218 43.24 7.79 25.53
N SER A 219 42.93 7.83 26.83
CA SER A 219 42.64 6.65 27.63
C SER A 219 41.29 6.01 27.23
N PRO A 220 41.03 4.74 27.59
CA PRO A 220 39.74 4.10 27.34
C PRO A 220 38.53 4.91 27.87
N ASP A 221 38.66 5.48 29.07
CA ASP A 221 37.61 6.30 29.70
C ASP A 221 37.41 7.63 28.96
N GLN A 222 38.48 8.26 28.47
CA GLN A 222 38.39 9.48 27.67
C GLN A 222 37.71 9.21 26.32
N LYS A 223 38.01 8.09 25.67
CA LYS A 223 37.34 7.67 24.43
C LYS A 223 35.85 7.41 24.67
N TYR A 224 35.52 6.79 25.81
CA TYR A 224 34.12 6.57 26.20
C TYR A 224 33.35 7.87 26.41
N LEU A 225 33.91 8.83 27.15
CA LEU A 225 33.31 10.15 27.34
C LEU A 225 33.16 10.92 26.03
N GLN A 226 34.17 10.85 25.15
CA GLN A 226 34.11 11.48 23.82
C GLN A 226 33.01 10.86 22.95
N MET A 227 32.85 9.53 23.00
CA MET A 227 31.76 8.83 22.30
C MET A 227 30.39 9.22 22.85
N LEU A 228 30.25 9.39 24.16
CA LEU A 228 29.00 9.89 24.76
C LEU A 228 28.68 11.32 24.30
N GLU A 229 29.69 12.17 24.11
CA GLU A 229 29.50 13.50 23.54
C GLU A 229 29.03 13.44 22.09
N TRP A 230 29.62 12.56 21.27
CA TRP A 230 29.20 12.35 19.88
C TRP A 230 27.83 11.65 19.73
N TRP A 231 27.40 10.91 20.76
CA TRP A 231 26.13 10.20 20.77
C TRP A 231 24.93 11.12 21.04
N LYS A 232 25.15 12.31 21.60
CA LYS A 232 24.11 13.34 21.79
C LYS A 232 23.65 13.88 20.45
#